data_AF-A0A922VSM4-F1
#
_entry.id   AF-A0A922VSM4-F1
#
_cell.length_a   1.000
_cell.length_b   1.000
_cell.length_c   1.000
_cell.angle_alpha   90.00
_cell.angle_beta   90.00
_cell.angle_gamma   90.00
#
_symmetry.space_group_name_H-M   'P 1'
#
loop_
_entity.id
_entity.type
_entity.pdbx_description
1 polymer ?
#
loop_
_entity_poly.entity_id
_entity_poly.type
_entity_poly.pdbx_seq_one_letter_code
_entity_poly.pdbx_strand_id
1 'polypeptide(L)' 'MVDGVDPALAERGRMFVIGGLVLGAIGGGFTARRRGGKPADMAQYAAGYGIAFGILGLFLTLILDRLLLG' A
#
# COMPACT_ATOMS: atom_id res chain seq x y z
N MET A 1 29.17 -11.36 7.73
CA MET A 1 29.18 -10.24 6.77
C MET A 1 28.03 -10.49 5.81
N VAL A 2 26.81 -10.05 6.19
CA VAL A 2 25.58 -10.27 5.43
C VAL A 2 25.19 -8.93 4.81
N ASP A 3 25.95 -8.50 3.81
CA ASP A 3 25.68 -7.25 3.07
C ASP A 3 25.44 -7.56 1.58
N GLY A 4 24.65 -8.60 1.32
CA GLY A 4 24.39 -9.15 -0.01
C GLY A 4 22.93 -9.08 -0.45
N VAL A 5 22.12 -8.19 0.13
CA VAL A 5 20.80 -7.91 -0.45
C VAL A 5 21.00 -6.90 -1.55
N ASP A 6 21.02 -7.36 -2.79
CA ASP A 6 21.03 -6.47 -3.95
C ASP A 6 19.88 -5.46 -3.83
N PRO A 7 20.17 -4.15 -3.75
CA PRO A 7 19.15 -3.12 -3.51
C PRO A 7 18.08 -3.13 -4.62
N ALA A 8 18.43 -3.60 -5.81
CA ALA A 8 17.53 -3.79 -6.94
C ALA A 8 16.40 -4.80 -6.69
N LEU A 9 16.60 -5.84 -5.87
CA LEU A 9 15.53 -6.77 -5.49
C LEU A 9 14.52 -6.09 -4.56
N ALA A 10 15.03 -5.25 -3.67
CA ALA A 10 14.21 -4.51 -2.72
C ALA A 10 13.35 -3.43 -3.40
N GLU A 11 13.82 -2.84 -4.50
CA GLU A 11 13.04 -1.86 -5.29
C GLU A 11 11.88 -2.49 -6.06
N ARG A 12 12.05 -3.71 -6.59
CA ARG A 12 11.04 -4.38 -7.44
C ARG A 12 9.76 -4.75 -6.68
N GLY A 13 9.88 -5.12 -5.41
CA GLY A 13 8.73 -5.53 -4.60
C GLY A 13 7.86 -4.39 -4.06
N ARG A 14 8.39 -3.16 -3.97
CA ARG A 14 7.71 -2.08 -3.23
C ARG A 14 6.65 -1.34 -4.06
N MET A 15 6.67 -1.47 -5.39
CA MET A 15 5.83 -0.67 -6.29
C MET A 15 4.33 -0.88 -6.04
N PHE A 16 3.87 -2.12 -5.89
CA PHE A 16 2.45 -2.40 -5.63
C PHE A 16 2.02 -2.06 -4.20
N VAL A 17 2.94 -2.13 -3.23
CA VAL A 17 2.68 -1.71 -1.84
C VAL A 17 2.42 -0.20 -1.78
N ILE A 18 3.31 0.60 -2.37
CA ILE A 18 3.16 2.06 -2.41
C ILE A 18 1.93 2.46 -3.22
N GLY A 19 1.70 1.81 -4.36
CA GLY A 19 0.50 2.02 -5.18
C GLY A 19 -0.79 1.73 -4.41
N GLY A 20 -0.85 0.58 -3.72
CA GLY A 20 -1.98 0.24 -2.85
C GLY A 20 -2.19 1.27 -1.75
N LEU A 21 -1.12 1.65 -1.04
CA LEU A 21 -1.20 2.59 0.07
C LEU A 21 -1.75 3.96 -0.36
N VAL A 22 -1.31 4.49 -1.49
CA VAL A 22 -1.79 5.76 -2.05
C VAL A 22 -3.24 5.66 -2.51
N LEU A 23 -3.60 4.60 -3.25
CA LEU A 23 -4.98 4.40 -3.73
C LEU A 23 -5.96 4.21 -2.56
N GLY A 24 -5.55 3.46 -1.54
CA GLY A 24 -6.30 3.30 -0.30
C GLY A 24 -6.49 4.62 0.42
N ALA A 25 -5.41 5.40 0.62
CA ALA A 25 -5.50 6.68 1.31
C ALA A 25 -6.43 7.68 0.61
N ILE A 26 -6.33 7.78 -0.72
CA ILE A 26 -7.21 8.62 -1.53
C ILE A 26 -8.67 8.15 -1.41
N GLY A 27 -8.93 6.85 -1.57
CA GLY A 27 -10.27 6.26 -1.47
C GLY A 27 -10.90 6.42 -0.09
N GLY A 28 -10.13 6.23 0.98
CA GLY A 28 -10.57 6.44 2.36
C GLY A 28 -10.91 7.91 2.64
N GLY A 29 -10.02 8.82 2.26
CA GLY A 29 -10.25 10.26 2.42
C GLY A 29 -11.48 10.76 1.66
N PHE A 30 -11.69 10.29 0.42
CA PHE A 30 -12.92 10.59 -0.34
C PHE A 30 -14.17 9.99 0.28
N THR A 31 -14.10 8.77 0.82
CA THR A 31 -15.22 8.13 1.52
C THR A 31 -15.65 8.95 2.74
N ALA A 32 -14.70 9.40 3.55
CA ALA A 32 -15.00 10.26 4.70
C ALA A 32 -15.55 11.63 4.28
N ARG A 33 -15.01 12.24 3.21
CA ARG A 33 -15.53 13.49 2.65
C ARG A 33 -16.99 13.35 2.21
N ARG A 34 -17.33 12.26 1.53
CA ARG A 34 -18.70 11.97 1.07
C ARG A 34 -19.68 11.76 2.23
N ARG A 35 -19.18 11.35 3.40
CA ARG A 35 -19.96 11.18 4.63
C ARG A 35 -20.06 12.46 5.47
N GLY A 36 -19.53 13.58 4.99
CA GLY A 36 -19.52 14.86 5.73
C GLY A 36 -18.58 14.88 6.94
N GLY A 37 -17.57 14.00 6.96
CA GLY A 37 -16.61 13.89 8.05
C GLY A 37 -15.72 15.12 8.20
N LYS A 38 -15.29 15.40 9.43
CA LYS A 38 -14.32 16.46 9.75
C LYS A 38 -12.94 16.12 9.16
N PRO A 39 -12.01 17.08 9.07
CA PRO A 39 -10.65 16.81 8.57
C PRO A 39 -9.94 15.67 9.32
N ALA A 40 -10.17 15.55 10.63
CA ALA A 40 -9.66 14.43 11.43
C ALA A 40 -10.24 13.08 11.00
N ASP A 41 -11.55 13.02 10.71
CA ASP A 41 -12.20 11.80 10.22
C ASP A 41 -11.67 11.43 8.84
N MET A 42 -11.44 12.42 7.99
CA MET A 42 -10.85 12.21 6.66
C MET A 42 -9.44 11.62 6.75
N ALA A 43 -8.61 12.12 7.67
CA ALA A 43 -7.27 11.58 7.91
C ALA A 43 -7.31 10.14 8.44
N GLN A 44 -8.23 9.84 9.38
CA GLN A 44 -8.36 8.50 9.95
C GLN A 44 -8.85 7.48 8.91
N TYR A 45 -9.83 7.84 8.08
CA TYR A 45 -10.28 6.98 6.99
C TYR A 45 -9.20 6.79 5.92
N ALA A 46 -8.47 7.86 5.55
CA ALA A 46 -7.34 7.77 4.63
C ALA A 46 -6.26 6.83 5.19
N ALA A 47 -5.90 6.96 6.47
CA ALA A 47 -4.93 6.07 7.11
C ALA A 47 -5.41 4.61 7.13
N GLY A 48 -6.66 4.36 7.54
CA GLY A 48 -7.23 3.01 7.60
C GLY A 48 -7.28 2.33 6.24
N TYR A 49 -7.80 3.01 5.21
CA TYR A 49 -7.85 2.46 3.86
C TYR A 49 -6.45 2.33 3.24
N GLY A 50 -5.56 3.29 3.49
CA GLY A 50 -4.17 3.24 3.02
C GLY A 50 -3.43 2.02 3.56
N ILE A 51 -3.56 1.74 4.86
CA ILE A 51 -2.98 0.53 5.47
C ILE A 51 -3.57 -0.74 4.85
N ALA A 52 -4.90 -0.82 4.73
CA ALA A 52 -5.56 -1.99 4.17
C ALA A 52 -5.12 -2.30 2.73
N PHE A 53 -5.09 -1.28 1.85
CA PHE A 53 -4.64 -1.47 0.48
C PHE A 53 -3.12 -1.65 0.37
N GLY A 54 -2.32 -1.05 1.25
CA GLY A 54 -0.87 -1.30 1.31
C GLY A 54 -0.56 -2.76 1.65
N ILE A 55 -1.29 -3.35 2.60
CA ILE A 55 -1.18 -4.78 2.94
C ILE A 55 -1.63 -5.66 1.75
N LEU A 56 -2.72 -5.30 1.06
CA LEU A 56 -3.12 -6.01 -0.15
C LEU A 56 -2.05 -5.94 -1.25
N GLY A 57 -1.43 -4.77 -1.45
CA GLY A 57 -0.32 -4.60 -2.39
C GLY A 57 0.91 -5.44 -2.02
N LEU A 58 1.17 -5.64 -0.73
CA LEU A 58 2.22 -6.52 -0.24
C LEU A 58 1.95 -7.98 -0.62
N PHE A 59 0.76 -8.49 -0.32
CA PHE A 59 0.40 -9.86 -0.70
C PHE A 59 0.40 -10.04 -2.22
N LEU A 60 -0.10 -9.07 -2.98
CA LEU A 60 -0.07 -9.10 -4.43
C LEU A 60 1.36 -9.21 -4.96
N THR A 61 2.28 -8.42 -4.40
CA THR A 61 3.70 -8.48 -4.76
C THR A 61 4.26 -9.87 -4.51
N LEU A 62 4.07 -10.42 -3.31
CA LEU A 62 4.61 -11.72 -2.93
C LEU A 62 4.07 -12.85 -3.81
N ILE A 63 2.78 -12.79 -4.17
CA ILE A 63 2.14 -13.78 -5.06
C ILE A 63 2.72 -13.67 -6.48
N LEU A 64 2.81 -12.46 -7.03
CA LEU A 64 3.37 -12.26 -8.37
C LEU A 64 4.83 -12.68 -8.44
N ASP A 65 5.61 -12.38 -7.39
CA ASP A 65 6.99 -12.84 -7.27
C ASP A 65 7.05 -14.37 -7.27
N ARG A 66 6.17 -15.05 -6.53
CA ARG A 66 6.09 -16.53 -6.49
C ARG A 66 5.65 -17.17 -7.80
N LEU A 67 4.76 -16.53 -8.55
CA LEU A 67 4.15 -17.10 -9.75
C LEU A 67 4.89 -16.76 -11.05
N LEU A 68 5.50 -15.57 -11.13
CA LEU A 68 6.17 -15.08 -12.35
C LEU A 68 7.69 -15.14 -12.27
N LEU A 69 8.27 -15.04 -11.07
CA LEU A 69 9.72 -15.01 -10.84
C LEU A 69 10.23 -16.21 -10.03
N GLY A 70 9.31 -17.09 -9.60
CA GLY A 70 9.61 -18.33 -8.89
C GLY A 70 10.42 -19.32 -9.69
#